data_AF-A0A9X3CTE0-F1
#
_entry.id   AF-A0A9X3CTE0-F1
#
_cell.length_a   1.000
_cell.length_b   1.000
_cell.length_c   1.000
_cell.angle_alpha   90.00
_cell.angle_beta   90.00
_cell.angle_gamma   90.00
#
_symmetry.space_group_name_H-M   'P 1'
#
loop_
_entity.id
_entity.type
_entity.pdbx_description
1 polymer ?
#
loop_
_entity_poly.entity_id
_entity_poly.type
_entity_poly.pdbx_seq_one_letter_code
_entity_poly.pdbx_strand_id
1 'polypeptide(L)' 'MFLESQKQLKERHKGVVYGYEPTGLELSTVGSAVYRVSENQIAEYWIQQENQGLREQLEANLKKFS' A
#
# COMPACT_ATOMS: atom_id res chain seq x y z
N MET A 1 -12.90 15.83 15.09
CA MET A 1 -11.93 16.50 14.20
C MET A 1 -11.62 15.55 13.04
N PHE A 2 -11.35 16.07 11.84
CA PHE A 2 -10.84 15.25 10.73
C PHE A 2 -9.37 15.56 10.50
N LEU A 3 -8.58 14.52 10.24
CA LEU A 3 -7.17 14.60 9.87
C LEU A 3 -6.95 13.90 8.54
N GLU A 4 -6.16 14.49 7.65
CA GLU A 4 -5.75 13.88 6.39
C GLU A 4 -4.25 13.56 6.43
N SER A 5 -3.87 12.44 5.81
CA SER A 5 -2.48 12.04 5.63
C SER A 5 -2.27 11.45 4.23
N GLN A 6 -1.16 11.82 3.60
CA GLN A 6 -0.65 11.22 2.37
C GLN A 6 0.70 10.59 2.66
N LYS A 7 0.94 9.38 2.16
CA LYS A 7 2.22 8.68 2.35
C LYS A 7 2.63 7.91 1.11
N GLN A 8 3.86 8.16 0.66
CA GLN A 8 4.58 7.25 -0.24
C GLN A 8 5.22 6.12 0.57
N LEU A 9 4.99 4.89 0.17
CA LEU A 9 5.62 3.69 0.70
C LEU A 9 6.55 3.11 -0.36
N LYS A 10 7.76 2.70 0.07
CA LYS A 10 8.73 1.98 -0.74
C LYS A 10 9.28 0.83 0.09
N GLU A 11 8.99 -0.40 -0.31
CA GLU A 11 9.29 -1.59 0.47
C GLU A 11 9.66 -2.76 -0.44
N ARG A 12 10.29 -3.79 0.13
CA ARG A 12 10.61 -5.03 -0.60
C ARG A 12 9.47 -6.04 -0.48
N HIS A 13 9.15 -6.71 -1.58
CA HIS A 13 8.15 -7.78 -1.65
C HIS A 13 8.62 -9.03 -0.90
N LYS A 14 8.34 -9.10 0.41
CA LYS A 14 8.83 -10.16 1.32
C LYS A 14 7.78 -11.20 1.72
N GLY A 15 6.52 -11.01 1.37
CA GLY A 15 5.45 -11.98 1.62
C GLY A 15 4.43 -11.95 0.49
N VAL A 16 3.49 -12.89 0.48
CA VAL A 16 2.47 -12.99 -0.57
C VAL A 16 1.57 -11.76 -0.55
N VAL A 17 1.47 -11.05 -1.68
CA VAL A 17 0.59 -9.89 -1.85
C VAL A 17 -0.31 -10.13 -3.06
N TYR A 18 -1.62 -10.03 -2.88
CA TYR A 18 -2.62 -10.25 -3.95
C TYR A 18 -2.47 -11.59 -4.71
N GLY A 19 -1.88 -12.61 -4.08
CA GLY A 19 -1.61 -13.92 -4.69
C GLY A 19 -0.28 -14.04 -5.44
N TYR A 20 0.54 -12.99 -5.47
CA TYR A 20 1.88 -13.03 -6.05
C TYR A 20 2.91 -13.44 -4.99
N GLU A 21 3.74 -14.43 -5.32
CA GLU A 21 4.84 -14.93 -4.46
C GLU A 21 5.93 -13.87 -4.25
N PRO A 22 6.62 -13.86 -3.09
CA PRO A 22 7.61 -12.84 -2.76
C PRO A 22 8.80 -12.88 -3.71
N THR A 23 9.12 -11.74 -4.30
CA THR A 23 10.21 -11.59 -5.28
C THR A 23 11.46 -10.95 -4.68
N GLY A 24 11.38 -10.37 -3.48
CA GLY A 24 12.44 -9.58 -2.85
C GLY A 24 12.76 -8.24 -3.54
N LEU A 25 12.10 -7.95 -4.67
CA LEU A 25 12.22 -6.71 -5.42
C LEU A 25 11.41 -5.58 -4.78
N GLU A 26 11.79 -4.35 -5.08
CA GLU A 26 11.13 -3.16 -4.56
C GLU A 26 9.72 -2.98 -5.17
N LEU A 27 8.80 -2.51 -4.34
CA LEU A 27 7.47 -2.03 -4.68
C LEU A 27 7.31 -0.61 -4.13
N SER A 28 6.57 0.22 -4.86
CA SER A 28 6.30 1.61 -4.50
C SER A 28 4.81 1.90 -4.65
N THR A 29 4.16 2.44 -3.63
CA THR A 29 2.73 2.83 -3.69
C THR A 29 2.46 4.09 -2.87
N VAL A 30 1.50 4.89 -3.30
CA VAL A 30 0.99 6.04 -2.54
C VAL A 30 -0.34 5.68 -1.93
N GLY A 31 -0.51 6.04 -0.66
CA GLY A 31 -1.77 5.94 0.06
C GLY A 31 -2.19 7.27 0.68
N SER A 32 -3.50 7.45 0.75
CA SER A 32 -4.18 8.54 1.44
C SER A 32 -5.01 7.96 2.57
N ALA A 33 -5.08 8.63 3.71
CA ALA A 33 -6.05 8.31 4.74
C ALA A 33 -6.69 9.56 5.34
N VAL A 34 -8.00 9.50 5.54
CA VAL A 34 -8.77 10.46 6.33
C VAL A 34 -9.17 9.79 7.63
N TYR A 35 -8.90 10.43 8.76
CA TYR A 35 -9.22 9.94 10.10
C TYR A 35 -10.27 10.83 10.74
N ARG A 36 -11.32 10.24 11.29
CA ARG A 36 -12.20 10.92 12.24
C ARG A 36 -11.66 10.70 13.64
N VAL A 37 -11.20 11.78 14.28
CA VAL A 37 -10.67 11.76 15.65
C VAL A 37 -11.73 12.26 16.63
N SER A 38 -11.93 11.51 17.70
CA SER A 38 -12.82 11.81 18.84
C SER A 38 -12.15 11.35 20.13
N GLU A 39 -12.21 12.16 21.19
CA GLU A 39 -11.58 11.85 22.49
C GLU A 39 -10.09 11.46 22.37
N ASN A 40 -9.37 12.13 21.47
CA ASN A 40 -7.96 11.86 21.14
C ASN A 40 -7.68 10.43 20.61
N GLN A 41 -8.70 9.75 20.11
CA GLN A 41 -8.61 8.43 19.47
C GLN A 41 -9.13 8.48 18.04
N ILE A 42 -8.62 7.58 17.18
CA ILE A 42 -9.17 7.37 15.84
C ILE A 42 -10.48 6.59 16.01
N ALA A 43 -11.60 7.23 15.73
CA ALA A 43 -12.91 6.60 15.78
C ALA A 43 -13.24 5.88 14.45
N GLU A 44 -12.86 6.48 13.32
CA GLU A 44 -13.04 5.95 11.97
C GLU A 44 -11.87 6.36 11.08
N TYR A 45 -11.62 5.57 10.03
CA TYR A 45 -10.71 5.96 8.97
C TYR A 45 -11.21 5.49 7.60
N TRP A 46 -10.86 6.26 6.58
CA TRP A 46 -11.05 5.90 5.17
C TRP A 46 -9.69 5.96 4.51
N ILE A 47 -9.31 4.88 3.84
CA ILE A 47 -8.03 4.76 3.16
C ILE A 47 -8.23 4.54 1.66
N GLN A 48 -7.36 5.16 0.88
CA GLN A 48 -7.22 4.89 -0.54
C GLN A 48 -5.77 4.53 -0.81
N GLN A 49 -5.54 3.49 -1.60
CA GLN A 49 -4.21 3.07 -2.02
C GLN A 49 -4.19 2.91 -3.53
N GLU A 50 -3.09 3.31 -4.14
CA GLU A 50 -2.79 3.01 -5.54
C GLU A 50 -2.57 1.49 -5.69
N ASN A 51 -3.65 0.78 -6.02
CA ASN A 51 -3.68 -0.69 -6.07
C ASN A 51 -3.34 -1.25 -7.45
N GLN A 52 -3.63 -0.50 -8.52
CA GLN A 52 -3.46 -0.99 -9.88
C GLN A 52 -1.98 -1.02 -10.26
N GLY A 53 -1.27 0.08 -10.06
CA GLY A 53 0.17 0.18 -10.24
C GLY A 53 0.93 -0.73 -9.27
N LEU A 54 0.42 -1.01 -8.07
CA LEU A 54 0.99 -2.05 -7.21
C LEU A 54 0.88 -3.45 -7.85
N ARG A 55 -0.26 -3.82 -8.44
CA ARG A 55 -0.44 -5.10 -9.15
C ARG A 55 0.45 -5.19 -10.39
N GLU A 56 0.55 -4.12 -11.15
CA GLU A 56 1.42 -4.06 -12.34
C GLU A 56 2.90 -4.25 -11.95
N GLN A 57 3.34 -3.65 -10.85
CA GLN A 57 4.69 -3.87 -10.31
C GLN A 57 4.92 -5.31 -9.88
N LEU A 58 3.94 -5.94 -9.21
CA LEU A 58 4.01 -7.34 -8.79
C LEU A 58 4.15 -8.27 -10.00
N GLU A 59 3.30 -8.10 -11.01
CA GLU A 59 3.34 -8.90 -12.24
C GLU A 59 4.64 -8.71 -13.01
N ALA A 60 5.08 -7.46 -13.20
CA ALA A 60 6.34 -7.14 -13.88
C ALA A 60 7.56 -7.72 -13.14
N ASN A 61 7.54 -7.71 -11.80
CA ASN A 61 8.61 -8.29 -10.99
C ASN A 61 8.61 -9.82 -11.05
N LEU A 62 7.45 -10.48 -11.08
CA LEU A 62 7.38 -11.94 -11.19
C LEU A 62 7.91 -12.44 -12.54
N LYS A 63 7.63 -11.72 -13.64
CA LYS A 63 8.15 -12.00 -14.99
C LYS A 63 9.69 -11.96 -15.11
N LYS A 64 10.40 -11.43 -14.11
CA LYS A 64 11.87 -11.44 -14.08
C LYS A 64 12.45 -12.81 -13.67
N PHE A 65 11.62 -13.72 -13.20
CA PHE A 65 12.00 -15.06 -12.74
C PHE A 65 11.47 -16.18 -13.65
N SER A 66 10.72 -15.84 -14.70
CA SER A 66 10.27 -16.75 -15.76
C SER A 66 11.24 -16.75 -16.93
#